data_AF-A0AAD5IZZ3-F1
#
_entry.id   AF-A0AAD5IZZ3-F1
#
_cell.length_a   1.000
_cell.length_b   1.000
_cell.length_c   1.000
_cell.angle_alpha   90.00
_cell.angle_beta   90.00
_cell.angle_gamma   90.00
#
_symmetry.space_group_name_H-M   'P 1'
#
loop_
_entity.id
_entity.type
_entity.pdbx_description
1 polymer ?
#
loop_
_entity_poly.entity_id
_entity_poly.type
_entity_poly.pdbx_seq_one_letter_code
_entity_poly.pdbx_strand_id
1 'polypeptide(L)'
;MGEVAQEVNFFEDSPFHDHDHERPTMIKTPEQQLITIKESSCSVSGTFRSNGGGGGGSGLIINGWPSSEYDHVLGGGIFDDQIQDDWLPITESRKGNIISVVFHLLCSGIGFQALSLPVAFVTLGWIWGIICLSLAFSWQLYTIWILVHLSEPVTGTGTRHSRYLRLAIAAFGPKLGKLLGIFPVMYLSGGSCVMLIITAGANIERLFEIIVCGGGDDTTCTEAKSLPGVVCFLMFTCVAILIAQLPNLNSITKVSMIGSITAVGSCTLIWALSIKNGRPDRVSYYSLKMPRSDHMDKFGDIFNAIGIIVLAFRGHNLVLEIQGTLPSNGKNPPGKTMWRGVTISYLIIAMTLFPLAICGFWAYGNKVTANGGLLSAFWQVHGHNKSRLVLGTMYVLAVINSLSSFPIYAMPTFDNLEFMYISAKRRRCPKWVRFGFRLFFGGLTFFIAVAFPFLRSLGPLIGGITLPLTYVYPCFMYISIRKPSRNGGMWWLNLALGCLGTILSVVLVVAAVWNLANTGLHANFFRP
;
A
#
# COMPACT_ATOMS: atom_id res chain seq x y z
N MET A 1 -18.73 -31.60 -53.38
CA MET A 1 -17.49 -31.80 -54.16
C MET A 1 -16.45 -32.40 -53.22
N GLY A 2 -16.13 -33.68 -53.40
CA GLY A 2 -15.06 -34.47 -52.75
C GLY A 2 -15.28 -34.78 -51.27
N GLU A 3 -15.82 -35.92 -50.80
CA GLU A 3 -15.65 -37.35 -51.13
C GLU A 3 -14.43 -38.02 -50.46
N VAL A 4 -14.74 -39.18 -49.85
CA VAL A 4 -13.92 -40.33 -49.42
C VAL A 4 -13.30 -40.32 -48.01
N ALA A 5 -13.94 -41.14 -47.16
CA ALA A 5 -13.41 -41.80 -45.97
C ALA A 5 -12.76 -43.15 -46.33
N GLN A 6 -11.82 -43.64 -45.51
CA GLN A 6 -11.65 -45.09 -45.30
C GLN A 6 -10.88 -45.41 -44.00
N GLU A 7 -11.51 -46.26 -43.19
CA GLU A 7 -10.97 -46.99 -42.03
C GLU A 7 -9.96 -48.06 -42.45
N VAL A 8 -9.06 -48.44 -41.53
CA VAL A 8 -8.69 -49.84 -41.28
C VAL A 8 -8.36 -50.01 -39.78
N ASN A 9 -9.20 -50.77 -39.07
CA ASN A 9 -8.88 -51.46 -37.82
C ASN A 9 -8.36 -52.87 -38.18
N PHE A 10 -7.42 -53.44 -37.40
CA PHE A 10 -7.37 -54.89 -37.22
C PHE A 10 -6.58 -55.33 -35.96
N PHE A 11 -7.25 -56.25 -35.25
CA PHE A 11 -6.82 -57.35 -34.38
C PHE A 11 -6.53 -57.19 -32.87
N GLU A 12 -7.49 -57.75 -32.11
CA GLU A 12 -7.46 -58.43 -30.80
C GLU A 12 -6.34 -59.48 -30.68
N ASP A 13 -5.82 -59.70 -29.46
CA ASP A 13 -6.14 -60.89 -28.62
C ASP A 13 -5.34 -60.91 -27.28
N SER A 14 -5.99 -61.44 -26.24
CA SER A 14 -5.53 -61.58 -24.83
C SER A 14 -4.60 -62.82 -24.60
N PRO A 15 -4.57 -63.47 -23.43
CA PRO A 15 -3.86 -63.17 -22.16
C PRO A 15 -2.89 -64.32 -21.74
N PHE A 16 -2.01 -64.18 -20.71
CA PHE A 16 -1.55 -65.34 -19.91
C PHE A 16 -1.00 -64.97 -18.51
N HIS A 17 -1.68 -65.56 -17.52
CA HIS A 17 -1.41 -66.00 -16.14
C HIS A 17 -0.06 -65.81 -15.39
N ASP A 18 -0.26 -65.47 -14.10
CA ASP A 18 0.22 -66.06 -12.82
C ASP A 18 1.69 -66.47 -12.61
N HIS A 19 2.29 -65.96 -11.51
CA HIS A 19 2.29 -66.75 -10.26
C HIS A 19 2.65 -65.91 -9.01
N ASP A 20 1.87 -66.18 -7.97
CA ASP A 20 2.04 -65.83 -6.57
C ASP A 20 3.42 -66.16 -5.96
N HIS A 21 3.82 -65.39 -4.94
CA HIS A 21 4.15 -65.99 -3.65
C HIS A 21 4.01 -64.99 -2.48
N GLU A 22 3.50 -65.54 -1.40
CA GLU A 22 2.99 -64.90 -0.19
C GLU A 22 4.06 -64.32 0.77
N ARG A 23 3.60 -63.30 1.49
CA ARG A 23 3.91 -62.78 2.84
C ARG A 23 4.63 -63.74 3.83
N PRO A 24 5.33 -63.25 4.90
CA PRO A 24 4.66 -62.46 5.94
C PRO A 24 5.45 -61.36 6.71
N THR A 25 4.64 -60.43 7.22
CA THR A 25 4.75 -59.58 8.43
C THR A 25 6.03 -59.62 9.28
N MET A 26 6.56 -58.42 9.60
CA MET A 26 7.24 -58.20 10.88
C MET A 26 6.83 -56.87 11.51
N ILE A 27 6.19 -56.99 12.67
CA ILE A 27 5.83 -55.95 13.64
C ILE A 27 7.12 -55.48 14.32
N LYS A 28 7.41 -54.16 14.34
CA LYS A 28 8.37 -53.56 15.28
C LYS A 28 7.97 -52.14 15.68
N THR A 29 7.54 -52.00 16.93
CA THR A 29 7.87 -50.92 17.89
C THR A 29 7.85 -51.58 19.28
N PRO A 30 8.45 -51.02 20.35
CA PRO A 30 9.21 -49.76 20.46
C PRO A 30 10.61 -49.95 21.11
N GLU A 31 11.60 -49.12 20.75
CA GLU A 31 12.77 -48.91 21.61
C GLU A 31 12.73 -47.50 22.19
N GLN A 32 12.70 -47.46 23.52
CA GLN A 32 12.88 -46.29 24.36
C GLN A 32 14.34 -45.82 24.23
N GLN A 33 14.57 -44.63 23.68
CA GLN A 33 15.79 -43.89 23.96
C GLN A 33 15.48 -42.73 24.90
N LEU A 34 15.90 -42.95 26.14
CA LEU A 34 15.96 -42.03 27.26
C LEU A 34 16.82 -40.81 26.87
N ILE A 35 16.21 -39.65 26.64
CA ILE A 35 16.95 -38.38 26.59
C ILE A 35 17.06 -37.86 28.01
N THR A 36 18.26 -37.95 28.57
CA THR A 36 18.65 -37.33 29.83
C THR A 36 18.50 -35.81 29.71
N ILE A 37 17.54 -35.23 30.43
CA ILE A 37 17.43 -33.79 30.64
C ILE A 37 18.61 -33.38 31.52
N LYS A 38 19.61 -32.72 30.93
CA LYS A 38 20.64 -32.02 31.69
C LYS A 38 20.08 -30.66 32.09
N GLU A 39 19.51 -30.57 33.29
CA GLU A 39 19.32 -29.30 33.97
C GLU A 39 20.71 -28.66 34.14
N SER A 40 20.93 -27.53 33.46
CA SER A 40 22.06 -26.65 33.76
C SER A 40 21.50 -25.43 34.47
N SER A 41 21.46 -25.53 35.80
CA SER A 41 21.36 -24.40 36.70
C SER A 41 22.59 -23.52 36.49
N CYS A 42 22.42 -22.34 35.89
CA CYS A 42 23.51 -21.37 35.80
C CYS A 42 23.55 -20.56 37.10
N SER A 43 24.48 -20.96 37.96
CA SER A 43 24.91 -20.26 39.17
C SER A 43 25.51 -18.90 38.81
N VAL A 44 25.04 -17.86 39.50
CA VAL A 44 25.64 -16.52 39.50
C VAL A 44 26.91 -16.58 40.33
N SER A 45 28.06 -16.43 39.70
CA SER A 45 29.33 -16.15 40.40
C SER A 45 29.90 -14.84 39.84
N GLY A 46 29.73 -13.77 40.61
CA GLY A 46 30.30 -12.47 40.33
C GLY A 46 31.74 -12.41 40.84
N THR A 47 32.70 -12.18 39.93
CA THR A 47 34.05 -11.77 40.29
C THR A 47 34.19 -10.26 40.11
N PHE A 48 34.31 -9.57 41.25
CA PHE A 48 34.69 -8.18 41.37
C PHE A 48 36.15 -8.00 40.90
N ARG A 49 36.39 -7.06 39.98
CA ARG A 49 37.70 -6.41 39.84
C ARG A 49 37.53 -4.90 39.84
N SER A 50 38.00 -4.32 40.95
CA SER A 50 38.19 -2.90 41.17
C SER A 50 39.33 -2.38 40.29
N ASN A 51 39.09 -1.26 39.60
CA ASN A 51 40.10 -0.21 39.50
C ASN A 51 39.40 1.15 39.40
N GLY A 52 39.71 2.01 40.38
CA GLY A 52 39.21 3.37 40.48
C GLY A 52 39.98 4.36 39.63
N GLY A 53 39.34 5.51 39.39
CA GLY A 53 39.91 6.70 38.75
C GLY A 53 38.79 7.63 38.29
N GLY A 54 38.46 8.62 39.12
CA GLY A 54 37.30 9.50 38.97
C GLY A 54 37.44 10.61 37.93
N GLY A 55 36.29 11.20 37.59
CA GLY A 55 36.15 12.41 36.77
C GLY A 55 34.70 12.59 36.32
N GLY A 56 33.95 13.45 37.01
CA GLY A 56 32.51 13.65 36.84
C GLY A 56 32.11 14.39 35.56
N GLY A 57 30.96 13.99 35.03
CA GLY A 57 30.25 14.64 33.93
C GLY A 57 28.92 13.93 33.69
N SER A 58 27.88 14.37 34.38
CA SER A 58 26.52 13.83 34.26
C SER A 58 25.94 14.10 32.88
N GLY A 59 26.01 13.10 32.00
CA GLY A 59 25.25 13.03 30.75
C GLY A 59 24.37 11.79 30.78
N LEU A 60 23.04 12.00 30.76
CA LEU A 60 22.06 10.93 30.63
C LEU A 60 22.20 10.31 29.22
N ILE A 61 23.03 9.27 29.10
CA ILE A 61 23.13 8.49 27.86
C ILE A 61 21.87 7.63 27.76
N ILE A 62 20.97 8.02 26.84
CA ILE A 62 19.92 7.16 26.34
C ILE A 62 20.63 6.03 25.60
N ASN A 63 20.72 4.86 26.22
CA ASN A 63 21.33 3.69 25.60
C ASN A 63 20.61 3.40 24.28
N GLY A 64 21.35 3.56 23.19
CA GLY A 64 20.91 3.26 21.84
C GLY A 64 20.51 1.79 21.70
N TRP A 65 19.58 1.56 20.78
CA TRP A 65 19.15 0.24 20.32
C TRP A 65 20.34 -0.73 20.17
N PRO A 66 20.25 -1.96 20.72
CA PRO A 66 21.31 -2.94 20.57
C PRO A 66 21.37 -3.41 19.12
N SER A 67 22.34 -2.88 18.38
CA SER A 67 22.65 -3.26 17.00
C SER A 67 23.30 -4.65 16.90
N SER A 68 23.68 -5.25 18.03
CA SER A 68 24.44 -6.50 18.13
C SER A 68 23.59 -7.77 18.03
N GLU A 69 22.27 -7.70 18.19
CA GLU A 69 21.42 -8.90 18.26
C GLU A 69 21.00 -9.43 16.87
N TYR A 70 21.30 -8.69 15.79
CA TYR A 70 21.04 -9.12 14.41
C TYR A 70 22.22 -9.83 13.75
N ASP A 71 23.46 -9.61 14.21
CA ASP A 71 24.65 -10.14 13.53
C ASP A 71 24.97 -11.59 13.98
N HIS A 72 24.43 -12.06 15.10
CA HIS A 72 24.56 -13.45 15.56
C HIS A 72 23.50 -14.42 15.00
N VAL A 73 22.63 -13.98 14.09
CA VAL A 73 21.46 -14.76 13.63
C VAL A 73 21.75 -15.67 12.43
N LEU A 74 22.93 -15.59 11.80
CA LEU A 74 23.32 -16.45 10.67
C LEU A 74 23.78 -17.87 11.07
N GLY A 75 23.55 -18.28 12.33
CA GLY A 75 23.78 -19.65 12.81
C GLY A 75 22.58 -20.61 12.63
N GLY A 76 21.45 -20.13 12.11
CA GLY A 76 20.32 -20.99 11.72
C GLY A 76 20.45 -21.42 10.27
N GLY A 77 20.31 -22.72 9.98
CA GLY A 77 20.38 -23.20 8.59
C GLY A 77 19.27 -22.58 7.71
N ILE A 78 19.47 -22.58 6.38
CA ILE A 78 18.51 -22.11 5.36
C ILE A 78 17.07 -22.64 5.62
N PHE A 79 16.97 -23.84 6.19
CA PHE A 79 15.73 -24.50 6.55
C PHE A 79 14.94 -23.78 7.66
N ASP A 80 15.61 -23.22 8.68
CA ASP A 80 14.95 -22.47 9.76
C ASP A 80 14.40 -21.13 9.26
N ASP A 81 15.14 -20.44 8.38
CA ASP A 81 14.69 -19.17 7.79
C ASP A 81 13.46 -19.36 6.89
N GLN A 82 13.39 -20.49 6.17
CA GLN A 82 12.25 -20.80 5.31
C GLN A 82 11.00 -21.17 6.12
N ILE A 83 11.13 -21.95 7.20
CA ILE A 83 10.02 -22.28 8.10
C ILE A 83 9.45 -21.02 8.76
N GLN A 84 10.33 -20.09 9.17
CA GLN A 84 9.90 -18.82 9.73
C GLN A 84 9.15 -17.96 8.70
N ASP A 85 9.58 -17.96 7.43
CA ASP A 85 8.87 -17.24 6.37
C ASP A 85 7.44 -17.79 6.17
N ASP A 86 7.26 -19.10 6.21
CA ASP A 86 5.95 -19.74 6.01
C ASP A 86 4.94 -19.50 7.15
N TRP A 87 5.36 -18.92 8.28
CA TRP A 87 4.45 -18.55 9.38
C TRP A 87 3.94 -17.12 9.28
N LEU A 88 4.51 -16.32 8.39
CA LEU A 88 4.27 -14.89 8.37
C LEU A 88 2.98 -14.53 7.60
N PRO A 89 2.26 -13.49 8.02
CA PRO A 89 0.95 -13.12 7.46
C PRO A 89 0.87 -13.02 5.93
N ILE A 90 1.93 -12.58 5.24
CA ILE A 90 1.95 -12.47 3.77
C ILE A 90 2.13 -13.84 3.09
N THR A 91 2.95 -14.71 3.70
CA THR A 91 3.50 -15.92 3.09
C THR A 91 2.89 -17.21 3.64
N GLU A 92 2.17 -17.16 4.76
CA GLU A 92 1.48 -18.31 5.38
C GLU A 92 0.36 -18.91 4.52
N SER A 93 -0.08 -18.18 3.47
CA SER A 93 -1.07 -18.67 2.51
C SER A 93 -0.70 -18.29 1.08
N ARG A 94 0.04 -19.16 0.40
CA ARG A 94 0.41 -19.00 -1.03
C ARG A 94 -0.62 -19.61 -1.99
N LYS A 95 -1.91 -19.34 -1.78
CA LYS A 95 -3.02 -19.86 -2.60
C LYS A 95 -3.67 -18.78 -3.48
N GLY A 96 -3.03 -17.64 -3.65
CA GLY A 96 -3.50 -16.56 -4.50
C GLY A 96 -3.58 -16.97 -5.98
N ASN A 97 -4.42 -16.27 -6.73
CA ASN A 97 -4.58 -16.41 -8.17
C ASN A 97 -4.68 -15.04 -8.86
N ILE A 98 -4.82 -15.02 -10.19
CA ILE A 98 -4.92 -13.78 -10.97
C ILE A 98 -6.05 -12.88 -10.48
N ILE A 99 -7.21 -13.46 -10.14
CA ILE A 99 -8.38 -12.70 -9.66
C ILE A 99 -8.06 -12.01 -8.33
N SER A 100 -7.43 -12.72 -7.40
CA SER A 100 -7.01 -12.14 -6.12
C SER A 100 -6.01 -11.00 -6.31
N VAL A 101 -5.04 -11.16 -7.22
CA VAL A 101 -4.08 -10.10 -7.56
C VAL A 101 -4.82 -8.88 -8.09
N VAL A 102 -5.76 -9.08 -9.02
CA VAL A 102 -6.54 -7.99 -9.59
C VAL A 102 -7.29 -7.22 -8.52
N PHE A 103 -8.01 -7.91 -7.64
CA PHE A 103 -8.76 -7.23 -6.59
C PHE A 103 -7.86 -6.56 -5.54
N HIS A 104 -6.73 -7.16 -5.15
CA HIS A 104 -5.80 -6.51 -4.22
C HIS A 104 -5.19 -5.25 -4.82
N LEU A 105 -4.81 -5.28 -6.10
CA LEU A 105 -4.25 -4.12 -6.80
C LEU A 105 -5.29 -3.02 -7.05
N LEU A 106 -6.53 -3.36 -7.40
CA LEU A 106 -7.60 -2.37 -7.59
C LEU A 106 -7.99 -1.70 -6.28
N CYS A 107 -8.21 -2.48 -5.23
CA CYS A 107 -8.58 -1.97 -3.90
C CYS A 107 -7.48 -1.04 -3.35
N SER A 108 -6.22 -1.48 -3.38
CA SER A 108 -5.11 -0.64 -2.89
C SER A 108 -4.78 0.52 -3.83
N GLY A 109 -4.91 0.35 -5.14
CA GLY A 109 -4.51 1.33 -6.15
C GLY A 109 -5.53 2.46 -6.39
N ILE A 110 -6.82 2.22 -6.18
CA ILE A 110 -7.89 3.22 -6.33
C ILE A 110 -8.29 3.75 -4.95
N GLY A 111 -7.46 4.63 -4.40
CA GLY A 111 -7.69 5.24 -3.09
C GLY A 111 -8.32 6.64 -3.16
N PHE A 112 -8.64 7.23 -2.00
CA PHE A 112 -9.17 8.59 -1.89
C PHE A 112 -8.27 9.66 -2.55
N GLN A 113 -6.96 9.41 -2.61
CA GLN A 113 -5.97 10.23 -3.30
C GLN A 113 -6.31 10.49 -4.77
N ALA A 114 -7.00 9.55 -5.44
CA ALA A 114 -7.52 9.72 -6.79
C ALA A 114 -8.48 10.92 -6.93
N LEU A 115 -9.26 11.21 -5.87
CA LEU A 115 -10.21 12.32 -5.85
C LEU A 115 -9.51 13.68 -5.86
N SER A 116 -8.21 13.72 -5.56
CA SER A 116 -7.40 14.95 -5.61
C SER A 116 -6.79 15.21 -6.99
N LEU A 117 -6.87 14.26 -7.93
CA LEU A 117 -6.28 14.42 -9.27
C LEU A 117 -6.75 15.69 -10.02
N PRO A 118 -8.05 16.07 -10.02
CA PRO A 118 -8.48 17.30 -10.68
C PRO A 118 -7.89 18.56 -10.06
N VAL A 119 -7.51 18.55 -8.78
CA VAL A 119 -6.86 19.69 -8.11
C VAL A 119 -5.54 20.02 -8.79
N ALA A 120 -4.76 19.01 -9.19
CA ALA A 120 -3.49 19.22 -9.88
C ALA A 120 -3.68 19.92 -11.25
N PHE A 121 -4.80 19.66 -11.92
CA PHE A 121 -5.10 20.25 -13.22
C PHE A 121 -5.48 21.74 -13.11
N VAL A 122 -5.94 22.21 -11.95
CA VAL A 122 -6.20 23.64 -11.70
C VAL A 122 -4.93 24.47 -11.88
N THR A 123 -3.79 23.95 -11.44
CA THR A 123 -2.49 24.62 -11.57
C THR A 123 -1.84 24.32 -12.92
N LEU A 124 -1.75 23.03 -13.29
CA LEU A 124 -1.03 22.60 -14.50
C LEU A 124 -1.76 22.94 -15.80
N GLY A 125 -3.08 23.11 -15.75
CA GLY A 125 -3.93 23.21 -16.92
C GLY A 125 -4.05 21.88 -17.68
N TRP A 126 -4.76 21.93 -18.81
CA TRP A 126 -5.10 20.75 -19.61
C TRP A 126 -3.88 19.99 -20.13
N ILE A 127 -3.00 20.69 -20.85
CA ILE A 127 -1.90 20.07 -21.60
C ILE A 127 -0.90 19.45 -20.62
N TRP A 128 -0.37 20.24 -19.68
CA TRP A 128 0.62 19.75 -18.72
C TRP A 128 0.02 18.79 -17.70
N GLY A 129 -1.26 18.95 -17.32
CA GLY A 129 -1.96 18.00 -16.46
C GLY A 129 -2.01 16.60 -17.07
N ILE A 130 -2.42 16.49 -18.35
CA ILE A 130 -2.47 15.21 -19.07
C ILE A 130 -1.07 14.61 -19.26
N ILE A 131 -0.08 15.42 -19.65
CA ILE A 131 1.31 14.96 -19.82
C ILE A 131 1.87 14.43 -18.51
N CYS A 132 1.76 15.19 -17.41
CA CYS A 132 2.29 14.78 -16.11
C CYS A 132 1.59 13.53 -15.58
N LEU A 133 0.27 13.44 -15.71
CA LEU A 133 -0.51 12.25 -15.32
C LEU A 133 -0.07 11.01 -16.10
N SER A 134 0.12 11.15 -17.42
CA SER A 134 0.53 10.06 -18.31
C SER A 134 1.95 9.59 -18.01
N LEU A 135 2.90 10.52 -17.83
CA LEU A 135 4.29 10.21 -17.47
C LEU A 135 4.38 9.51 -16.12
N ALA A 136 3.67 10.02 -15.10
CA ALA A 136 3.64 9.41 -13.78
C ALA A 136 3.03 8.00 -13.80
N PHE A 137 1.97 7.79 -14.59
CA PHE A 137 1.36 6.47 -14.77
C PHE A 137 2.29 5.48 -15.51
N SER A 138 2.92 5.90 -16.60
CA SER A 138 3.85 5.05 -17.35
C SER A 138 5.09 4.69 -16.53
N TRP A 139 5.67 5.65 -15.81
CA TRP A 139 6.82 5.39 -14.93
C TRP A 139 6.41 4.47 -13.76
N GLN A 140 5.21 4.64 -13.21
CA GLN A 140 4.69 3.73 -12.20
C GLN A 140 4.57 2.30 -12.73
N LEU A 141 4.01 2.12 -13.93
CA LEU A 141 3.87 0.79 -14.52
C LEU A 141 5.23 0.14 -14.79
N TYR A 142 6.22 0.94 -15.22
CA TYR A 142 7.60 0.49 -15.42
C TYR A 142 8.27 0.02 -14.12
N THR A 143 8.16 0.78 -13.04
CA THR A 143 8.74 0.41 -11.74
C THR A 143 8.07 -0.83 -11.15
N ILE A 144 6.77 -1.04 -11.39
CA ILE A 144 6.08 -2.28 -11.04
C ILE A 144 6.60 -3.46 -11.84
N TRP A 145 6.80 -3.27 -13.15
CA TRP A 145 7.40 -4.29 -13.99
C TRP A 145 8.76 -4.73 -13.43
N ILE A 146 9.60 -3.77 -13.02
CA ILE A 146 10.87 -4.06 -12.36
C ILE A 146 10.65 -4.90 -11.10
N LEU A 147 9.80 -4.45 -10.18
CA LEU A 147 9.56 -5.15 -8.91
C LEU A 147 9.10 -6.60 -9.13
N VAL A 148 8.16 -6.81 -10.05
CA VAL A 148 7.64 -8.15 -10.36
C VAL A 148 8.75 -9.10 -10.82
N HIS A 149 9.66 -8.61 -11.67
CA HIS A 149 10.77 -9.41 -12.21
C HIS A 149 12.00 -9.49 -11.29
N LEU A 150 12.10 -8.63 -10.28
CA LEU A 150 13.16 -8.69 -9.27
C LEU A 150 12.79 -9.58 -8.07
N SER A 151 11.50 -9.90 -7.89
CA SER A 151 11.04 -10.79 -6.82
C SER A 151 11.56 -12.23 -6.93
N GLU A 152 11.90 -12.66 -8.16
CA GLU A 152 12.39 -13.99 -8.46
C GLU A 152 13.93 -14.00 -8.52
N PRO A 153 14.59 -15.04 -7.98
CA PRO A 153 16.04 -15.14 -7.97
C PRO A 153 16.60 -15.27 -9.40
N VAL A 154 17.70 -14.57 -9.68
CA VAL A 154 18.33 -14.52 -11.02
C VAL A 154 18.78 -15.89 -11.52
N THR A 155 19.14 -16.81 -10.63
CA THR A 155 19.68 -18.14 -10.96
C THR A 155 18.73 -19.31 -10.65
N GLY A 156 17.49 -19.05 -10.25
CA GLY A 156 16.52 -20.08 -9.86
C GLY A 156 16.84 -20.82 -8.53
N THR A 157 18.07 -20.70 -8.02
CA THR A 157 18.61 -21.36 -6.82
C THR A 157 18.64 -20.46 -5.58
N GLY A 158 17.80 -19.43 -5.51
CA GLY A 158 17.76 -18.44 -4.42
C GLY A 158 16.40 -18.29 -3.76
N THR A 159 16.37 -17.59 -2.61
CA THR A 159 15.13 -17.28 -1.89
C THR A 159 14.31 -16.23 -2.64
N ARG A 160 13.03 -16.51 -2.88
CA ARG A 160 12.09 -15.56 -3.46
C ARG A 160 11.88 -14.36 -2.54
N HIS A 161 12.08 -13.14 -3.04
CA HIS A 161 11.82 -11.93 -2.28
C HIS A 161 10.33 -11.58 -2.33
N SER A 162 9.59 -12.06 -1.33
CA SER A 162 8.13 -11.84 -1.21
C SER A 162 7.75 -10.53 -0.51
N ARG A 163 8.74 -9.70 -0.13
CA ARG A 163 8.57 -8.43 0.59
C ARG A 163 9.44 -7.35 -0.02
N TYR A 164 8.92 -6.14 -0.08
CA TYR A 164 9.69 -4.98 -0.52
C TYR A 164 10.94 -4.76 0.34
N LEU A 165 10.79 -4.86 1.67
CA LEU A 165 11.89 -4.71 2.61
C LEU A 165 13.04 -5.69 2.34
N ARG A 166 12.74 -6.96 2.07
CA ARG A 166 13.78 -7.98 1.82
C ARG A 166 14.50 -7.72 0.50
N LEU A 167 13.78 -7.27 -0.53
CA LEU A 167 14.39 -6.88 -1.79
C LEU A 167 15.30 -5.65 -1.62
N ALA A 168 14.88 -4.67 -0.82
CA ALA A 168 15.70 -3.50 -0.50
C ALA A 168 17.00 -3.87 0.22
N ILE A 169 16.92 -4.78 1.19
CA ILE A 169 18.10 -5.30 1.91
C ILE A 169 19.04 -6.04 0.97
N ALA A 170 18.50 -6.86 0.06
CA ALA A 170 19.31 -7.56 -0.94
C ALA A 170 20.04 -6.58 -1.89
N ALA A 171 19.40 -5.47 -2.26
CA ALA A 171 19.97 -4.52 -3.21
C ALA A 171 20.96 -3.52 -2.59
N PHE A 172 20.70 -3.03 -1.39
CA PHE A 172 21.47 -1.95 -0.75
C PHE A 172 22.30 -2.41 0.45
N GLY A 173 22.22 -3.69 0.82
CA GLY A 173 22.91 -4.28 1.96
C GLY A 173 22.15 -4.14 3.29
N PRO A 174 22.65 -4.78 4.36
CA PRO A 174 21.91 -4.95 5.62
C PRO A 174 21.68 -3.66 6.40
N LYS A 175 22.59 -2.70 6.38
CA LYS A 175 22.42 -1.43 7.11
C LYS A 175 21.56 -0.45 6.32
N LEU A 176 21.99 -0.10 5.12
CA LEU A 176 21.32 0.88 4.29
C LEU A 176 19.95 0.38 3.79
N GLY A 177 19.85 -0.89 3.38
CA GLY A 177 18.58 -1.47 2.97
C GLY A 177 17.55 -1.62 4.09
N LYS A 178 17.98 -1.83 5.35
CA LYS A 178 17.08 -1.75 6.51
C LYS A 178 16.56 -0.32 6.72
N LEU A 179 17.45 0.68 6.67
CA LEU A 179 17.04 2.08 6.82
C LEU A 179 16.08 2.52 5.70
N LEU A 180 16.47 2.29 4.44
CA LEU A 180 15.69 2.67 3.26
C LEU A 180 14.45 1.78 3.05
N GLY A 181 14.42 0.59 3.64
CA GLY A 181 13.29 -0.32 3.56
C GLY A 181 12.29 -0.12 4.69
N ILE A 182 12.71 -0.24 5.96
CA ILE A 182 11.80 -0.29 7.12
C ILE A 182 11.11 1.06 7.29
N PHE A 183 11.86 2.15 7.37
CA PHE A 183 11.27 3.45 7.66
C PHE A 183 10.27 3.88 6.57
N PRO A 184 10.62 3.85 5.26
CA PRO A 184 9.67 4.19 4.21
C PRO A 184 8.49 3.21 4.10
N VAL A 185 8.69 1.89 4.24
CA VAL A 185 7.58 0.92 4.15
C VAL A 185 6.61 1.08 5.31
N MET A 186 7.10 1.26 6.54
CA MET A 186 6.28 1.48 7.72
C MET A 186 5.56 2.84 7.65
N TYR A 187 6.26 3.89 7.22
CA TYR A 187 5.64 5.20 6.97
C TYR A 187 4.57 5.12 5.88
N LEU A 188 4.81 4.34 4.83
CA LEU A 188 3.87 4.21 3.71
C LEU A 188 2.63 3.41 4.12
N SER A 189 2.82 2.25 4.74
CA SER A 189 1.78 1.37 5.28
C SER A 189 0.97 2.08 6.38
N GLY A 190 1.64 2.49 7.46
CA GLY A 190 1.01 3.16 8.60
C GLY A 190 0.40 4.52 8.24
N GLY A 191 1.11 5.34 7.46
CA GLY A 191 0.60 6.62 6.99
C GLY A 191 -0.63 6.47 6.09
N SER A 192 -0.69 5.44 5.24
CA SER A 192 -1.91 5.16 4.46
C SER A 192 -3.08 4.78 5.38
N CYS A 193 -2.86 3.96 6.41
CA CYS A 193 -3.89 3.64 7.40
C CYS A 193 -4.41 4.90 8.13
N VAL A 194 -3.51 5.78 8.57
CA VAL A 194 -3.87 7.07 9.19
C VAL A 194 -4.72 7.92 8.24
N MET A 195 -4.30 8.04 6.98
CA MET A 195 -5.02 8.81 5.96
C MET A 195 -6.41 8.23 5.64
N LEU A 196 -6.55 6.90 5.67
CA LEU A 196 -7.84 6.23 5.53
C LEU A 196 -8.78 6.56 6.70
N ILE A 197 -8.27 6.58 7.94
CA ILE A 197 -9.07 6.97 9.13
C ILE A 197 -9.56 8.40 8.99
N ILE A 198 -8.64 9.34 8.69
CA ILE A 198 -8.97 10.77 8.55
C ILE A 198 -10.02 10.97 7.44
N THR A 199 -9.82 10.33 6.28
CA THR A 199 -10.67 10.52 5.10
C THR A 199 -12.03 9.82 5.22
N ALA A 200 -12.05 8.57 5.67
CA ALA A 200 -13.30 7.87 5.88
C ALA A 200 -14.11 8.48 7.03
N GLY A 201 -13.45 8.93 8.10
CA GLY A 201 -14.09 9.64 9.20
C GLY A 201 -14.82 10.91 8.75
N ALA A 202 -14.15 11.75 7.96
CA ALA A 202 -14.78 12.94 7.36
C ALA A 202 -15.93 12.57 6.40
N ASN A 203 -15.81 11.47 5.65
CA ASN A 203 -16.89 10.99 4.79
C ASN A 203 -18.10 10.48 5.59
N ILE A 204 -17.88 9.84 6.74
CA ILE A 204 -18.94 9.38 7.65
C ILE A 204 -19.66 10.58 8.25
N GLU A 205 -18.93 11.61 8.67
CA GLU A 205 -19.51 12.87 9.16
C GLU A 205 -20.41 13.52 8.11
N ARG A 206 -19.92 13.66 6.86
CA ARG A 206 -20.74 14.18 5.75
C ARG A 206 -21.94 13.30 5.44
N LEU A 207 -21.78 11.98 5.48
CA LEU A 207 -22.88 11.05 5.28
C LEU A 207 -23.97 11.22 6.35
N PHE A 208 -23.56 11.40 7.61
CA PHE A 208 -24.48 11.65 8.73
C PHE A 208 -25.24 12.98 8.52
N GLU A 209 -24.55 14.05 8.17
CA GLU A 209 -25.18 15.34 7.83
C GLU A 209 -26.21 15.20 6.69
N ILE A 210 -25.91 14.42 5.66
CA ILE A 210 -26.82 14.18 4.52
C ILE A 210 -28.09 13.44 4.96
N ILE A 211 -27.93 12.41 5.78
CA ILE A 211 -29.04 11.54 6.22
C ILE A 211 -29.93 12.30 7.21
N VAL A 212 -29.32 13.03 8.14
CA VAL A 212 -30.03 13.69 9.26
C VAL A 212 -30.53 15.08 8.89
N CYS A 213 -29.69 15.94 8.29
CA CYS A 213 -30.02 17.33 8.00
C CYS A 213 -30.57 17.59 6.61
N GLY A 214 -30.73 16.54 5.81
CA GLY A 214 -31.58 16.58 4.64
C GLY A 214 -31.18 17.56 3.52
N GLY A 215 -29.93 18.01 3.47
CA GLY A 215 -29.46 18.86 2.38
C GLY A 215 -30.13 20.24 2.35
N GLY A 216 -30.35 20.85 3.52
CA GLY A 216 -30.66 22.27 3.69
C GLY A 216 -32.09 22.67 3.33
N ASP A 217 -32.95 22.75 4.35
CA ASP A 217 -33.83 23.91 4.60
C ASP A 217 -34.60 23.76 5.93
N ASP A 218 -34.02 23.11 6.96
CA ASP A 218 -34.74 22.93 8.21
C ASP A 218 -33.95 23.55 9.38
N THR A 219 -34.54 24.60 9.94
CA THR A 219 -34.12 25.30 11.16
C THR A 219 -33.89 24.35 12.34
N THR A 220 -34.39 23.11 12.27
CA THR A 220 -34.13 22.02 13.22
C THR A 220 -32.68 21.52 13.25
N CYS A 221 -31.85 21.78 12.23
CA CYS A 221 -30.44 21.38 12.23
C CYS A 221 -29.47 22.38 12.87
N THR A 222 -29.95 23.51 13.40
CA THR A 222 -29.11 24.37 14.26
C THR A 222 -28.84 23.76 15.64
N GLU A 223 -29.61 22.74 16.06
CA GLU A 223 -29.41 22.01 17.33
C GLU A 223 -29.00 20.54 17.17
N ALA A 224 -29.04 19.98 15.96
CA ALA A 224 -28.54 18.63 15.71
C ALA A 224 -27.01 18.62 15.87
N LYS A 225 -26.54 18.23 17.06
CA LYS A 225 -25.12 18.02 17.37
C LYS A 225 -24.46 17.24 16.24
N SER A 226 -23.66 17.92 15.42
CA SER A 226 -22.73 17.29 14.48
C SER A 226 -21.98 16.19 15.22
N LEU A 227 -21.97 14.97 14.66
CA LEU A 227 -21.26 13.86 15.29
C LEU A 227 -19.78 14.28 15.43
N PRO A 228 -19.20 14.29 16.65
CA PRO A 228 -17.83 14.76 16.80
C PRO A 228 -16.88 13.96 15.88
N GLY A 229 -15.98 14.63 15.16
CA GLY A 229 -15.07 13.97 14.20
C GLY A 229 -14.30 12.79 14.81
N VAL A 230 -13.93 12.88 16.10
CA VAL A 230 -13.31 11.79 16.87
C VAL A 230 -14.18 10.53 16.89
N VAL A 231 -15.50 10.67 17.05
CA VAL A 231 -16.44 9.54 17.06
C VAL A 231 -16.49 8.88 15.68
N CYS A 232 -16.55 9.66 14.60
CA CYS A 232 -16.49 9.14 13.23
C CYS A 232 -15.18 8.37 12.97
N PHE A 233 -14.04 8.92 13.43
CA PHE A 233 -12.73 8.28 13.28
C PHE A 233 -12.67 6.98 14.06
N LEU A 234 -13.23 6.96 15.28
CA LEU A 234 -13.29 5.78 16.14
C LEU A 234 -14.18 4.69 15.53
N MET A 235 -15.38 5.05 15.04
CA MET A 235 -16.29 4.12 14.36
C MET A 235 -15.61 3.42 13.18
N PHE A 236 -14.96 4.19 12.31
CA PHE A 236 -14.20 3.64 11.20
C PHE A 236 -13.09 2.70 11.69
N THR A 237 -12.30 3.14 12.67
CA THR A 237 -11.17 2.37 13.21
C THR A 237 -11.62 1.05 13.81
N CYS A 238 -12.71 1.02 14.59
CA CYS A 238 -13.26 -0.20 15.18
C CYS A 238 -13.60 -1.23 14.11
N VAL A 239 -14.33 -0.83 13.06
CA VAL A 239 -14.68 -1.73 11.96
C VAL A 239 -13.44 -2.16 11.18
N ALA A 240 -12.51 -1.23 10.92
CA ALA A 240 -11.26 -1.53 10.22
C ALA A 240 -10.40 -2.55 10.98
N ILE A 241 -10.29 -2.44 12.31
CA ILE A 241 -9.57 -3.41 13.16
C ILE A 241 -10.24 -4.78 13.11
N LEU A 242 -11.59 -4.84 13.16
CA LEU A 242 -12.33 -6.10 13.06
C LEU A 242 -12.04 -6.81 11.73
N ILE A 243 -12.05 -6.08 10.62
CA ILE A 243 -11.69 -6.62 9.30
C ILE A 243 -10.21 -7.02 9.26
N ALA A 244 -9.32 -6.22 9.86
CA ALA A 244 -7.88 -6.49 9.96
C ALA A 244 -7.54 -7.71 10.83
N GLN A 245 -8.50 -8.30 11.56
CA GLN A 245 -8.29 -9.58 12.25
C GLN A 245 -8.18 -10.79 11.32
N LEU A 246 -8.44 -10.63 10.01
CA LEU A 246 -8.18 -11.68 9.04
C LEU A 246 -6.69 -12.09 9.07
N PRO A 247 -6.37 -13.40 9.05
CA PRO A 247 -5.04 -13.89 9.40
C PRO A 247 -3.96 -13.56 8.35
N ASN A 248 -4.31 -13.63 7.06
CA ASN A 248 -3.38 -13.45 5.95
C ASN A 248 -3.98 -12.64 4.80
N LEU A 249 -3.12 -12.17 3.90
CA LEU A 249 -3.49 -11.36 2.74
C LEU A 249 -4.44 -12.11 1.79
N ASN A 250 -4.24 -13.42 1.65
CA ASN A 250 -5.12 -14.26 0.84
C ASN A 250 -6.56 -14.33 1.40
N SER A 251 -6.73 -14.33 2.73
CA SER A 251 -8.05 -14.30 3.39
C SER A 251 -8.78 -12.97 3.16
N ILE A 252 -8.05 -11.88 2.94
CA ILE A 252 -8.59 -10.54 2.68
C ILE A 252 -9.14 -10.42 1.23
N THR A 253 -8.90 -11.39 0.35
CA THR A 253 -9.31 -11.33 -1.07
C THR A 253 -10.78 -10.97 -1.28
N LYS A 254 -11.71 -11.53 -0.48
CA LYS A 254 -13.14 -11.21 -0.59
C LYS A 254 -13.44 -9.77 -0.18
N VAL A 255 -12.79 -9.28 0.87
CA VAL A 255 -12.90 -7.88 1.32
C VAL A 255 -12.34 -6.94 0.25
N SER A 256 -11.22 -7.34 -0.37
CA SER A 256 -10.60 -6.60 -1.47
C SER A 256 -11.46 -6.55 -2.73
N MET A 257 -12.23 -7.61 -3.01
CA MET A 257 -13.19 -7.63 -4.11
C MET A 257 -14.27 -6.57 -3.90
N ILE A 258 -14.86 -6.50 -2.70
CA ILE A 258 -15.85 -5.48 -2.33
C ILE A 258 -15.22 -4.07 -2.46
N GLY A 259 -14.00 -3.90 -1.94
CA GLY A 259 -13.26 -2.63 -2.06
C GLY A 259 -13.05 -2.21 -3.51
N SER A 260 -12.63 -3.13 -4.37
CA SER A 260 -12.41 -2.86 -5.80
C SER A 260 -13.69 -2.43 -6.52
N ILE A 261 -14.80 -3.13 -6.28
CA ILE A 261 -16.09 -2.81 -6.89
C ILE A 261 -16.57 -1.43 -6.43
N THR A 262 -16.47 -1.14 -5.13
CA THR A 262 -16.86 0.16 -4.59
C THR A 262 -15.94 1.29 -5.03
N ALA A 263 -14.63 1.04 -5.19
CA ALA A 263 -13.67 2.01 -5.71
C ALA A 263 -13.97 2.39 -7.17
N VAL A 264 -14.07 1.40 -8.06
CA VAL A 264 -14.37 1.63 -9.49
C VAL A 264 -15.76 2.25 -9.63
N GLY A 265 -16.75 1.72 -8.90
CA GLY A 265 -18.12 2.22 -8.92
C GLY A 265 -18.25 3.66 -8.46
N SER A 266 -17.60 4.03 -7.34
CA SER A 266 -17.64 5.41 -6.83
C SER A 266 -16.95 6.38 -7.78
N CYS A 267 -15.75 6.07 -8.28
CA CYS A 267 -15.06 6.92 -9.26
C CYS A 267 -15.88 7.08 -10.54
N THR A 268 -16.47 5.98 -11.04
CA THR A 268 -17.33 6.00 -12.24
C THR A 268 -18.56 6.86 -12.04
N LEU A 269 -19.22 6.71 -10.90
CA LEU A 269 -20.37 7.52 -10.54
C LEU A 269 -20.02 9.01 -10.47
N ILE A 270 -18.89 9.36 -9.86
CA ILE A 270 -18.42 10.75 -9.74
C ILE A 270 -18.23 11.38 -11.12
N TRP A 271 -17.41 10.77 -11.99
CA TRP A 271 -17.12 11.40 -13.28
C TRP A 271 -18.32 11.37 -14.23
N ALA A 272 -19.13 10.30 -14.22
CA ALA A 272 -20.33 10.21 -15.06
C ALA A 272 -21.39 11.23 -14.64
N LEU A 273 -21.61 11.43 -13.33
CA LEU A 273 -22.51 12.48 -12.85
C LEU A 273 -21.98 13.88 -13.12
N SER A 274 -20.66 14.08 -13.08
CA SER A 274 -20.03 15.35 -13.45
C SER A 274 -20.32 15.73 -14.91
N ILE A 275 -20.29 14.75 -15.83
CA ILE A 275 -20.69 14.96 -17.23
C ILE A 275 -22.20 15.23 -17.33
N LYS A 276 -23.02 14.38 -16.70
CA LYS A 276 -24.49 14.46 -16.80
C LYS A 276 -25.04 15.79 -16.29
N ASN A 277 -24.45 16.35 -15.24
CA ASN A 277 -24.93 17.60 -14.64
C ASN A 277 -24.43 18.84 -15.38
N GLY A 278 -23.49 18.68 -16.29
CA GLY A 278 -22.89 19.79 -17.02
C GLY A 278 -22.04 20.71 -16.14
N ARG A 279 -21.60 21.80 -16.76
CA ARG A 279 -20.71 22.78 -16.15
C ARG A 279 -21.52 23.82 -15.36
N PRO A 280 -21.22 24.08 -14.08
CA PRO A 280 -21.81 25.19 -13.35
C PRO A 280 -21.32 26.54 -13.92
N ASP A 281 -22.10 27.59 -13.68
CA ASP A 281 -21.76 28.93 -14.16
C ASP A 281 -20.44 29.45 -13.58
N ARG A 282 -19.72 30.26 -14.37
CA ARG A 282 -18.43 30.89 -14.02
C ARG A 282 -17.25 29.95 -13.74
N VAL A 283 -17.22 28.76 -14.34
CA VAL A 283 -16.02 27.91 -14.34
C VAL A 283 -14.95 28.50 -15.27
N SER A 284 -13.74 28.66 -14.73
CA SER A 284 -12.54 29.06 -15.46
C SER A 284 -11.54 27.91 -15.49
N TYR A 285 -10.91 27.72 -16.66
CA TYR A 285 -9.77 26.81 -16.86
C TYR A 285 -8.46 27.54 -17.03
N TYR A 286 -8.48 28.88 -16.96
CA TYR A 286 -7.25 29.62 -16.90
C TYR A 286 -6.58 29.27 -15.58
N SER A 287 -5.33 28.79 -15.63
CA SER A 287 -4.51 28.60 -14.44
C SER A 287 -4.71 29.84 -13.58
N LEU A 288 -5.18 29.66 -12.34
CA LEU A 288 -5.44 30.79 -11.45
C LEU A 288 -4.18 31.65 -11.49
N LYS A 289 -4.26 32.79 -12.19
CA LYS A 289 -3.37 33.91 -11.95
C LYS A 289 -3.77 34.34 -10.56
N MET A 290 -3.27 33.65 -9.54
CA MET A 290 -3.25 34.22 -8.21
C MET A 290 -2.60 35.59 -8.39
N PRO A 291 -3.15 36.65 -7.79
CA PRO A 291 -2.56 37.99 -7.85
C PRO A 291 -1.30 38.04 -6.96
N ARG A 292 -0.41 37.06 -7.11
CA ARG A 292 0.92 37.00 -6.51
C ARG A 292 1.92 37.14 -7.64
N SER A 293 2.61 38.27 -7.62
CA SER A 293 3.57 38.73 -8.62
C SER A 293 4.91 37.99 -8.59
N ASP A 294 5.12 37.06 -7.65
CA ASP A 294 6.41 36.40 -7.48
C ASP A 294 6.53 35.12 -8.31
N HIS A 295 7.63 34.98 -9.02
CA HIS A 295 7.90 33.81 -9.87
C HIS A 295 8.03 32.54 -9.04
N MET A 296 8.54 32.65 -7.81
CA MET A 296 8.85 31.52 -6.94
C MET A 296 7.59 30.79 -6.44
N ASP A 297 6.52 31.53 -6.16
CA ASP A 297 5.23 30.95 -5.74
C ASP A 297 4.60 30.10 -6.85
N LYS A 298 4.68 30.56 -8.10
CA LYS A 298 4.17 29.81 -9.27
C LYS A 298 4.93 28.50 -9.46
N PHE A 299 6.25 28.50 -9.29
CA PHE A 299 7.04 27.26 -9.33
C PHE A 299 6.62 26.31 -8.21
N GLY A 300 6.43 26.82 -6.98
CA GLY A 300 5.96 26.02 -5.84
C GLY A 300 4.61 25.35 -6.09
N ASP A 301 3.65 26.08 -6.65
CA ASP A 301 2.31 25.55 -6.98
C ASP A 301 2.37 24.43 -8.03
N ILE A 302 3.21 24.58 -9.07
CA ILE A 302 3.40 23.57 -10.13
C ILE A 302 3.95 22.27 -9.52
N PHE A 303 4.99 22.36 -8.70
CA PHE A 303 5.57 21.20 -8.05
C PHE A 303 4.57 20.56 -7.07
N ASN A 304 3.80 21.35 -6.32
CA ASN A 304 2.74 20.78 -5.48
C ASN A 304 1.70 20.00 -6.29
N ALA A 305 1.29 20.50 -7.47
CA ALA A 305 0.39 19.78 -8.35
C ALA A 305 1.00 18.45 -8.85
N ILE A 306 2.30 18.43 -9.19
CA ILE A 306 3.01 17.19 -9.51
C ILE A 306 3.03 16.25 -8.29
N GLY A 307 3.24 16.77 -7.08
CA GLY A 307 3.18 16.02 -5.84
C GLY A 307 1.82 15.36 -5.60
N ILE A 308 0.72 16.04 -5.94
CA ILE A 308 -0.64 15.46 -5.90
C ILE A 308 -0.78 14.30 -6.91
N ILE A 309 -0.27 14.46 -8.13
CA ILE A 309 -0.31 13.39 -9.16
C ILE A 309 0.49 12.17 -8.68
N VAL A 310 1.70 12.39 -8.14
CA VAL A 310 2.55 11.32 -7.58
C VAL A 310 1.84 10.63 -6.41
N LEU A 311 1.20 11.39 -5.52
CA LEU A 311 0.43 10.83 -4.41
C LEU A 311 -0.73 9.95 -4.90
N ALA A 312 -1.37 10.30 -6.02
CA ALA A 312 -2.51 9.56 -6.54
C ALA A 312 -2.17 8.10 -6.90
N PHE A 313 -0.92 7.82 -7.27
CA PHE A 313 -0.41 6.49 -7.64
C PHE A 313 0.28 5.73 -6.49
N ARG A 314 0.15 6.23 -5.26
CA ARG A 314 0.59 5.52 -4.05
C ARG A 314 -0.14 4.18 -3.91
N GLY A 315 0.54 3.11 -3.47
CA GLY A 315 -0.05 1.78 -3.24
C GLY A 315 0.60 0.62 -4.01
N HIS A 316 1.38 0.92 -5.05
CA HIS A 316 2.21 -0.05 -5.80
C HIS A 316 3.31 -0.70 -4.94
N ASN A 317 3.63 -0.16 -3.78
CA ASN A 317 4.62 -0.72 -2.86
C ASN A 317 4.16 -2.04 -2.24
N LEU A 318 2.88 -2.40 -2.39
CA LEU A 318 2.28 -3.67 -1.96
C LEU A 318 2.39 -4.76 -3.03
N VAL A 319 2.90 -4.43 -4.24
CA VAL A 319 2.99 -5.37 -5.37
C VAL A 319 3.79 -6.61 -4.98
N LEU A 320 4.88 -6.47 -4.24
CA LEU A 320 5.71 -7.61 -3.84
C LEU A 320 5.02 -8.50 -2.81
N GLU A 321 4.31 -7.89 -1.86
CA GLU A 321 3.55 -8.58 -0.82
C GLU A 321 2.34 -9.32 -1.43
N ILE A 322 1.61 -8.68 -2.36
CA ILE A 322 0.53 -9.31 -3.13
C ILE A 322 1.10 -10.47 -3.96
N GLN A 323 2.21 -10.24 -4.67
CA GLN A 323 2.87 -11.27 -5.45
C GLN A 323 3.25 -12.44 -4.55
N GLY A 324 3.77 -12.18 -3.34
CA GLY A 324 4.13 -13.17 -2.33
C GLY A 324 3.04 -14.22 -2.04
N THR A 325 1.77 -13.87 -2.20
CA THR A 325 0.62 -14.79 -2.01
C THR A 325 0.42 -15.79 -3.15
N LEU A 326 1.08 -15.60 -4.30
CA LEU A 326 0.98 -16.51 -5.44
C LEU A 326 1.78 -17.80 -5.21
N PRO A 327 1.23 -18.97 -5.59
CA PRO A 327 1.94 -20.24 -5.50
C PRO A 327 3.12 -20.28 -6.47
N SER A 328 4.20 -20.94 -6.05
CA SER A 328 5.33 -21.28 -6.91
C SER A 328 5.02 -22.61 -7.62
N ASN A 329 4.36 -22.56 -8.78
CA ASN A 329 4.02 -23.76 -9.56
C ASN A 329 4.92 -23.85 -10.80
N GLY A 330 5.49 -25.03 -11.08
CA GLY A 330 6.35 -25.27 -12.24
C GLY A 330 5.70 -25.00 -13.61
N LYS A 331 4.36 -25.01 -13.70
CA LYS A 331 3.61 -24.71 -14.94
C LYS A 331 3.36 -23.21 -15.18
N ASN A 332 3.38 -22.37 -14.13
CA ASN A 332 3.14 -20.93 -14.24
C ASN A 332 4.00 -20.18 -13.21
N PRO A 333 5.11 -19.53 -13.63
CA PRO A 333 5.95 -18.80 -12.69
C PRO A 333 5.15 -17.64 -12.05
N PRO A 334 5.33 -17.37 -10.74
CA PRO A 334 4.62 -16.31 -10.02
C PRO A 334 4.68 -14.95 -10.73
N GLY A 335 5.83 -14.58 -11.31
CA GLY A 335 6.02 -13.33 -12.04
C GLY A 335 5.11 -13.20 -13.26
N LYS A 336 4.89 -14.28 -14.03
CA LYS A 336 3.98 -14.26 -15.19
C LYS A 336 2.53 -14.07 -14.77
N THR A 337 2.10 -14.79 -13.73
CA THR A 337 0.76 -14.66 -13.15
C THR A 337 0.53 -13.26 -12.58
N MET A 338 1.52 -12.74 -11.85
CA MET A 338 1.49 -11.40 -11.29
C MET A 338 1.40 -10.34 -12.38
N TRP A 339 2.25 -10.42 -13.42
CA TRP A 339 2.26 -9.44 -14.50
C TRP A 339 0.93 -9.41 -15.27
N ARG A 340 0.29 -10.55 -15.52
CA ARG A 340 -1.06 -10.59 -16.11
C ARG A 340 -2.08 -9.87 -15.22
N GLY A 341 -2.03 -10.10 -13.91
CA GLY A 341 -2.88 -9.40 -12.95
C GLY A 341 -2.63 -7.88 -12.91
N VAL A 342 -1.35 -7.47 -12.92
CA VAL A 342 -0.94 -6.06 -13.01
C VAL A 342 -1.50 -5.42 -14.29
N THR A 343 -1.32 -6.03 -15.45
CA THR A 343 -1.82 -5.49 -16.72
C THR A 343 -3.33 -5.26 -16.68
N ILE A 344 -4.12 -6.25 -16.23
CA ILE A 344 -5.58 -6.11 -16.13
C ILE A 344 -5.97 -5.00 -15.15
N SER A 345 -5.35 -4.97 -13.97
CA SER A 345 -5.67 -3.99 -12.93
C SER A 345 -5.32 -2.58 -13.37
N TYR A 346 -4.15 -2.38 -13.95
CA TYR A 346 -3.69 -1.06 -14.36
C TYR A 346 -4.45 -0.52 -15.57
N LEU A 347 -4.95 -1.39 -16.46
CA LEU A 347 -5.91 -0.98 -17.49
C LEU A 347 -7.20 -0.43 -16.86
N ILE A 348 -7.75 -1.11 -15.86
CA ILE A 348 -8.97 -0.65 -15.15
C ILE A 348 -8.69 0.63 -14.35
N ILE A 349 -7.54 0.72 -13.68
CA ILE A 349 -7.10 1.94 -12.98
C ILE A 349 -7.02 3.10 -13.96
N ALA A 350 -6.41 2.91 -15.14
CA ALA A 350 -6.34 3.96 -16.17
C ALA A 350 -7.74 4.39 -16.63
N MET A 351 -8.63 3.43 -16.93
CA MET A 351 -10.03 3.69 -17.30
C MET A 351 -10.85 4.36 -16.18
N THR A 352 -10.36 4.36 -14.95
CA THR A 352 -11.03 4.99 -13.81
C THR A 352 -10.44 6.37 -13.51
N LEU A 353 -9.11 6.48 -13.41
CA LEU A 353 -8.42 7.69 -12.95
C LEU A 353 -8.30 8.77 -14.02
N PHE A 354 -8.07 8.40 -15.29
CA PHE A 354 -7.97 9.40 -16.36
C PHE A 354 -9.30 10.12 -16.59
N PRO A 355 -10.44 9.42 -16.74
CA PRO A 355 -11.74 10.08 -16.82
C PRO A 355 -12.06 10.90 -15.57
N LEU A 356 -11.71 10.40 -14.37
CA LEU A 356 -11.91 11.14 -13.13
C LEU A 356 -11.18 12.49 -13.12
N ALA A 357 -9.91 12.51 -13.53
CA ALA A 357 -9.10 13.72 -13.63
C ALA A 357 -9.65 14.68 -14.71
N ILE A 358 -9.87 14.16 -15.92
CA ILE A 358 -10.30 14.92 -17.10
C ILE A 358 -11.71 15.48 -16.91
N CYS A 359 -12.68 14.64 -16.58
CA CYS A 359 -14.08 15.06 -16.44
C CYS A 359 -14.29 15.88 -15.16
N GLY A 360 -13.56 15.56 -14.09
CA GLY A 360 -13.60 16.36 -12.86
C GLY A 360 -13.07 17.77 -13.09
N PHE A 361 -11.94 17.90 -13.81
CA PHE A 361 -11.40 19.21 -14.18
C PHE A 361 -12.30 19.93 -15.18
N TRP A 362 -12.84 19.22 -16.17
CA TRP A 362 -13.82 19.77 -17.13
C TRP A 362 -15.05 20.34 -16.42
N ALA A 363 -15.64 19.60 -15.48
CA ALA A 363 -16.87 20.00 -14.83
C ALA A 363 -16.66 21.16 -13.85
N TYR A 364 -15.58 21.13 -13.04
CA TYR A 364 -15.46 22.05 -11.91
C TYR A 364 -14.35 23.10 -12.05
N GLY A 365 -13.34 22.87 -12.88
CA GLY A 365 -12.21 23.80 -13.09
C GLY A 365 -11.65 24.38 -11.78
N ASN A 366 -11.60 25.71 -11.69
CA ASN A 366 -11.13 26.44 -10.52
C ASN A 366 -11.96 26.27 -9.22
N LYS A 367 -13.12 25.59 -9.26
CA LYS A 367 -13.94 25.31 -8.08
C LYS A 367 -13.53 24.03 -7.34
N VAL A 368 -12.59 23.24 -7.89
CA VAL A 368 -12.05 22.08 -7.15
C VAL A 368 -11.13 22.59 -6.05
N THR A 369 -11.59 22.50 -4.80
CA THR A 369 -10.79 22.94 -3.65
C THR A 369 -9.75 21.88 -3.26
N ALA A 370 -8.59 22.34 -2.78
CA ALA A 370 -7.52 21.46 -2.31
C ALA A 370 -7.94 20.63 -1.07
N ASN A 371 -8.85 21.17 -0.25
CA ASN A 371 -9.31 20.55 0.99
C ASN A 371 -10.58 19.71 0.74
N GLY A 372 -10.41 18.48 0.25
CA GLY A 372 -11.50 17.49 0.11
C GLY A 372 -11.69 16.92 -1.29
N GLY A 373 -10.97 17.45 -2.29
CA GLY A 373 -10.95 16.91 -3.66
C GLY A 373 -12.31 16.95 -4.37
N LEU A 374 -12.45 16.12 -5.40
CA LEU A 374 -13.58 16.13 -6.33
C LEU A 374 -14.92 15.82 -5.65
N LEU A 375 -14.95 14.96 -4.64
CA LEU A 375 -16.18 14.62 -3.92
C LEU A 375 -16.72 15.81 -3.12
N SER A 376 -15.83 16.59 -2.50
CA SER A 376 -16.21 17.83 -1.82
C SER A 376 -16.68 18.92 -2.79
N ALA A 377 -16.05 19.03 -3.96
CA ALA A 377 -16.46 19.98 -5.00
C ALA A 377 -17.84 19.62 -5.56
N PHE A 378 -18.10 18.33 -5.80
CA PHE A 378 -19.41 17.83 -6.20
C PHE A 378 -20.49 18.17 -5.17
N TRP A 379 -20.19 17.96 -3.88
CA TRP A 379 -21.09 18.33 -2.78
C TRP A 379 -21.38 19.83 -2.75
N GLN A 380 -20.36 20.69 -2.81
CA GLN A 380 -20.54 22.14 -2.76
C GLN A 380 -21.36 22.68 -3.94
N VAL A 381 -21.22 22.09 -5.13
CA VAL A 381 -21.88 22.58 -6.35
C VAL A 381 -23.27 21.97 -6.54
N HIS A 382 -23.47 20.70 -6.20
CA HIS A 382 -24.70 19.98 -6.51
C HIS A 382 -25.45 19.43 -5.27
N GLY A 383 -24.92 19.62 -4.06
CA GLY A 383 -25.47 19.07 -2.82
C GLY A 383 -26.92 19.45 -2.57
N HIS A 384 -27.30 20.70 -2.85
CA HIS A 384 -28.67 21.21 -2.66
C HIS A 384 -29.67 20.73 -3.74
N ASN A 385 -29.19 20.41 -4.95
CA ASN A 385 -30.06 20.15 -6.11
C ASN A 385 -30.17 18.65 -6.47
N LYS A 386 -29.61 17.76 -5.65
CA LYS A 386 -29.54 16.32 -5.96
C LYS A 386 -30.17 15.47 -4.87
N SER A 387 -30.72 14.33 -5.30
CA SER A 387 -31.31 13.35 -4.40
C SER A 387 -30.27 12.90 -3.37
N ARG A 388 -30.65 12.97 -2.09
CA ARG A 388 -29.87 12.52 -0.94
C ARG A 388 -29.35 11.10 -1.12
N LEU A 389 -30.11 10.25 -1.80
CA LEU A 389 -29.74 8.87 -2.09
C LEU A 389 -28.48 8.76 -2.97
N VAL A 390 -28.32 9.65 -3.96
CA VAL A 390 -27.16 9.63 -4.86
C VAL A 390 -25.89 10.04 -4.10
N LEU A 391 -25.96 11.14 -3.34
CA LEU A 391 -24.80 11.63 -2.58
C LEU A 391 -24.45 10.70 -1.42
N GLY A 392 -25.46 10.22 -0.69
CA GLY A 392 -25.27 9.20 0.34
C GLY A 392 -24.61 7.94 -0.22
N THR A 393 -25.03 7.47 -1.40
CA THR A 393 -24.40 6.31 -2.06
C THR A 393 -22.92 6.56 -2.37
N MET A 394 -22.56 7.75 -2.89
CA MET A 394 -21.16 8.07 -3.20
C MET A 394 -20.28 8.03 -1.94
N TYR A 395 -20.72 8.63 -0.84
CA TYR A 395 -19.99 8.60 0.44
C TYR A 395 -19.92 7.19 1.04
N VAL A 396 -21.01 6.42 1.01
CA VAL A 396 -21.03 5.02 1.47
C VAL A 396 -20.03 4.17 0.69
N LEU A 397 -20.01 4.27 -0.64
CA LEU A 397 -19.05 3.53 -1.47
C LEU A 397 -17.59 3.93 -1.16
N ALA A 398 -17.33 5.23 -0.93
CA ALA A 398 -15.99 5.71 -0.56
C ALA A 398 -15.55 5.20 0.82
N VAL A 399 -16.47 5.12 1.79
CA VAL A 399 -16.19 4.56 3.13
C VAL A 399 -15.94 3.05 3.05
N ILE A 400 -16.74 2.30 2.29
CA ILE A 400 -16.55 0.86 2.10
C ILE A 400 -15.19 0.57 1.44
N ASN A 401 -14.84 1.31 0.37
CA ASN A 401 -13.52 1.18 -0.26
C ASN A 401 -12.38 1.42 0.75
N SER A 402 -12.53 2.45 1.58
CA SER A 402 -11.52 2.79 2.60
C SER A 402 -11.39 1.70 3.67
N LEU A 403 -12.51 1.13 4.13
CA LEU A 403 -12.52 0.00 5.07
C LEU A 403 -11.85 -1.24 4.47
N SER A 404 -12.13 -1.54 3.20
CA SER A 404 -11.53 -2.67 2.49
C SER A 404 -10.03 -2.49 2.21
N SER A 405 -9.57 -1.25 2.03
CA SER A 405 -8.17 -0.93 1.79
C SER A 405 -7.31 -1.01 3.05
N PHE A 406 -7.87 -0.65 4.21
CA PHE A 406 -7.15 -0.62 5.49
C PHE A 406 -6.38 -1.91 5.82
N PRO A 407 -6.97 -3.12 5.79
CA PRO A 407 -6.26 -4.35 6.11
C PRO A 407 -5.14 -4.68 5.10
N ILE A 408 -5.28 -4.28 3.83
CA ILE A 408 -4.26 -4.49 2.80
C ILE A 408 -3.04 -3.61 3.11
N TYR A 409 -3.27 -2.34 3.45
CA TYR A 409 -2.21 -1.42 3.83
C TYR A 409 -1.57 -1.77 5.17
N ALA A 410 -2.31 -2.31 6.14
CA ALA A 410 -1.79 -2.71 7.44
C ALA A 410 -0.94 -4.00 7.38
N MET A 411 -1.14 -4.81 6.34
CA MET A 411 -0.52 -6.13 6.19
C MET A 411 1.00 -6.16 6.33
N PRO A 412 1.77 -5.25 5.68
CA PRO A 412 3.23 -5.24 5.82
C PRO A 412 3.69 -4.92 7.25
N THR A 413 2.93 -4.09 7.97
CA THR A 413 3.22 -3.77 9.37
C THR A 413 2.97 -4.97 10.27
N PHE A 414 1.84 -5.66 10.11
CA PHE A 414 1.55 -6.89 10.87
C PHE A 414 2.61 -7.96 10.62
N ASP A 415 3.00 -8.12 9.36
CA ASP A 415 4.01 -9.09 8.97
C ASP A 415 5.38 -8.77 9.59
N ASN A 416 5.79 -7.49 9.61
CA ASN A 416 7.02 -7.06 10.29
C ASN A 416 6.98 -7.27 11.80
N LEU A 417 5.86 -6.96 12.47
CA LEU A 417 5.70 -7.17 13.91
C LEU A 417 5.75 -8.66 14.28
N GLU A 418 5.07 -9.51 13.50
CA GLU A 418 5.12 -10.95 13.67
C GLU A 418 6.50 -11.53 13.37
N PHE A 419 7.21 -10.99 12.37
CA PHE A 419 8.60 -11.35 12.09
C PHE A 419 9.51 -11.07 13.28
N MET A 420 9.42 -9.88 13.88
CA MET A 420 10.18 -9.56 15.10
C MET A 420 9.89 -10.55 16.24
N TYR A 421 8.61 -10.90 16.45
CA TYR A 421 8.22 -11.89 17.46
C TYR A 421 8.81 -13.28 17.17
N ILE A 422 8.66 -13.77 15.94
CA ILE A 422 9.13 -15.10 15.53
C ILE A 422 10.65 -15.18 15.63
N SER A 423 11.38 -14.13 15.20
CA SER A 423 12.83 -14.09 15.32
C SER A 423 13.29 -14.09 16.78
N ALA A 424 12.61 -13.36 17.67
CA ALA A 424 12.97 -13.29 19.08
C ALA A 424 12.59 -14.55 19.88
N LYS A 425 11.43 -15.15 19.61
CA LYS A 425 10.88 -16.28 20.37
C LYS A 425 11.10 -17.64 19.72
N ARG A 426 11.58 -17.67 18.47
CA ARG A 426 11.77 -18.90 17.64
C ARG A 426 10.53 -19.80 17.61
N ARG A 427 9.34 -19.20 17.66
CA ARG A 427 8.04 -19.89 17.72
C ARG A 427 7.00 -19.12 16.92
N ARG A 428 6.02 -19.84 16.38
CA ARG A 428 4.89 -19.23 15.67
C ARG A 428 4.14 -18.24 16.57
N CYS A 429 3.77 -17.09 16.01
CA CYS A 429 3.01 -16.08 16.73
C CYS A 429 1.62 -16.64 17.13
N PRO A 430 1.29 -16.71 18.43
CA PRO A 430 0.00 -17.21 18.89
C PRO A 430 -1.11 -16.20 18.58
N LYS A 431 -2.35 -16.68 18.42
CA LYS A 431 -3.49 -15.86 17.99
C LYS A 431 -3.75 -14.63 18.88
N TRP A 432 -3.55 -14.72 20.19
CA TRP A 432 -3.74 -13.58 21.10
C TRP A 432 -2.68 -12.48 20.88
N VAL A 433 -1.44 -12.85 20.56
CA VAL A 433 -0.37 -11.88 20.25
C VAL A 433 -0.65 -11.21 18.91
N ARG A 434 -1.10 -11.97 17.89
CA ARG A 434 -1.58 -11.40 16.62
C ARG A 434 -2.69 -10.38 16.84
N PHE A 435 -3.69 -10.74 17.66
CA PHE A 435 -4.77 -9.83 18.04
C PHE A 435 -4.23 -8.57 18.73
N GLY A 436 -3.32 -8.72 19.68
CA GLY A 436 -2.66 -7.62 20.39
C GLY A 436 -1.90 -6.68 19.46
N PHE A 437 -1.10 -7.19 18.52
CA PHE A 437 -0.39 -6.37 17.53
C PHE A 437 -1.33 -5.57 16.64
N ARG A 438 -2.44 -6.18 16.20
CA ARG A 438 -3.43 -5.53 15.34
C ARG A 438 -4.21 -4.45 16.08
N LEU A 439 -4.59 -4.73 17.33
CA LEU A 439 -5.25 -3.75 18.19
C LEU A 439 -4.31 -2.57 18.51
N PHE A 440 -3.05 -2.85 18.85
CA PHE A 440 -2.04 -1.83 19.10
C PHE A 440 -1.82 -0.93 17.88
N PHE A 441 -1.60 -1.52 16.71
CA PHE A 441 -1.39 -0.75 15.47
C PHE A 441 -2.63 0.06 15.08
N GLY A 442 -3.83 -0.52 15.21
CA GLY A 442 -5.08 0.20 14.98
C GLY A 442 -5.27 1.38 15.94
N GLY A 443 -4.98 1.18 17.23
CA GLY A 443 -5.02 2.24 18.24
C GLY A 443 -3.98 3.34 17.99
N LEU A 444 -2.75 2.98 17.60
CA LEU A 444 -1.69 3.92 17.26
C LEU A 444 -2.07 4.76 16.03
N THR A 445 -2.57 4.14 14.96
CA THR A 445 -2.98 4.86 13.75
C THR A 445 -4.19 5.76 14.00
N PHE A 446 -5.13 5.34 14.85
CA PHE A 446 -6.23 6.20 15.32
C PHE A 446 -5.73 7.40 16.14
N PHE A 447 -4.83 7.18 17.09
CA PHE A 447 -4.25 8.26 17.88
C PHE A 447 -3.56 9.30 16.99
N ILE A 448 -2.76 8.85 16.02
CA ILE A 448 -2.10 9.75 15.04
C ILE A 448 -3.15 10.48 14.19
N ALA A 449 -4.22 9.80 13.75
CA ALA A 449 -5.29 10.44 12.98
C ALA A 449 -6.00 11.56 13.75
N VAL A 450 -6.28 11.35 15.03
CA VAL A 450 -6.88 12.37 15.92
C VAL A 450 -5.89 13.48 16.25
N ALA A 451 -4.61 13.17 16.45
CA ALA A 451 -3.58 14.15 16.75
C ALA A 451 -3.28 15.07 15.55
N PHE A 452 -3.26 14.51 14.33
CA PHE A 452 -2.86 15.22 13.09
C PHE A 452 -3.92 15.14 11.97
N PRO A 453 -5.16 15.60 12.19
CA PRO A 453 -6.23 15.51 11.17
C PRO A 453 -5.95 16.37 9.93
N PHE A 454 -5.11 17.41 10.04
CA PHE A 454 -4.62 18.19 8.91
C PHE A 454 -3.66 17.44 7.97
N LEU A 455 -3.28 16.19 8.24
CA LEU A 455 -2.40 15.42 7.32
C LEU A 455 -2.94 15.36 5.88
N ARG A 456 -4.26 15.50 5.70
CA ARG A 456 -4.88 15.65 4.38
C ARG A 456 -4.37 16.86 3.58
N SER A 457 -4.13 18.01 4.21
CA SER A 457 -3.62 19.19 3.52
C SER A 457 -2.14 19.05 3.14
N LEU A 458 -1.42 18.14 3.80
CA LEU A 458 -0.02 17.84 3.52
C LEU A 458 0.17 16.85 2.35
N GLY A 459 -0.88 16.58 1.57
CA GLY A 459 -0.85 15.67 0.42
C GLY A 459 0.37 15.87 -0.50
N PRO A 460 0.66 17.09 -1.01
CA PRO A 460 1.83 17.34 -1.85
C PRO A 460 3.16 16.96 -1.19
N LEU A 461 3.33 17.31 0.09
CA LEU A 461 4.52 16.97 0.88
C LEU A 461 4.67 15.46 1.04
N ILE A 462 3.56 14.77 1.39
CA ILE A 462 3.53 13.31 1.52
C ILE A 462 3.88 12.66 0.17
N GLY A 463 3.37 13.18 -0.94
CA GLY A 463 3.73 12.74 -2.29
C GLY A 463 5.24 12.84 -2.54
N GLY A 464 5.85 14.00 -2.24
CA GLY A 464 7.29 14.23 -2.39
C GLY A 464 8.16 13.28 -1.54
N ILE A 465 7.80 13.08 -0.26
CA ILE A 465 8.53 12.19 0.66
C ILE A 465 8.44 10.72 0.23
N THR A 466 7.32 10.32 -0.40
CA THR A 466 7.07 8.92 -0.75
C THR A 466 7.46 8.55 -2.17
N LEU A 467 7.72 9.55 -3.03
CA LEU A 467 8.21 9.37 -4.39
C LEU A 467 9.42 8.42 -4.49
N PRO A 468 10.47 8.51 -3.64
CA PRO A 468 11.64 7.64 -3.79
C PRO A 468 11.32 6.16 -3.67
N LEU A 469 10.45 5.79 -2.72
CA LEU A 469 10.06 4.40 -2.49
C LEU A 469 9.37 3.79 -3.73
N THR A 470 8.62 4.64 -4.45
CA THR A 470 7.82 4.27 -5.61
C THR A 470 8.61 4.24 -6.90
N TYR A 471 9.30 5.32 -7.21
CA TYR A 471 9.85 5.59 -8.53
C TYR A 471 11.36 5.39 -8.58
N VAL A 472 12.07 5.66 -7.48
CA VAL A 472 13.53 5.72 -7.45
C VAL A 472 14.13 4.38 -7.05
N TYR A 473 13.68 3.83 -5.93
CA TYR A 473 14.26 2.62 -5.36
C TYR A 473 14.19 1.43 -6.31
N PRO A 474 13.08 1.12 -7.01
CA PRO A 474 13.05 0.01 -7.96
C PRO A 474 14.11 0.15 -9.07
N CYS A 475 14.35 1.36 -9.57
CA CYS A 475 15.36 1.62 -10.60
C CYS A 475 16.78 1.32 -10.10
N PHE A 476 17.13 1.77 -8.89
CA PHE A 476 18.45 1.46 -8.31
C PHE A 476 18.57 0.00 -7.88
N MET A 477 17.49 -0.61 -7.37
CA MET A 477 17.45 -2.05 -7.07
C MET A 477 17.72 -2.88 -8.34
N TYR A 478 17.15 -2.49 -9.48
CA TYR A 478 17.39 -3.16 -10.75
C TYR A 478 18.86 -3.12 -11.14
N ILE A 479 19.50 -1.95 -11.08
CA ILE A 479 20.92 -1.80 -11.41
C ILE A 479 21.80 -2.64 -10.47
N SER A 480 21.50 -2.61 -9.16
CA SER A 480 22.29 -3.33 -8.16
C SER A 480 22.17 -4.86 -8.29
N ILE A 481 20.94 -5.36 -8.49
CA ILE A 481 20.65 -6.80 -8.51
C ILE A 481 20.95 -7.42 -9.87
N ARG A 482 20.47 -6.81 -10.97
CA ARG A 482 20.63 -7.39 -12.33
C ARG A 482 21.97 -7.07 -12.96
N LYS A 483 22.70 -6.06 -12.46
CA LYS A 483 24.00 -5.61 -12.97
C LYS A 483 24.04 -5.54 -14.51
N PRO A 484 23.11 -4.78 -15.15
CA PRO A 484 23.11 -4.64 -16.61
C PRO A 484 24.43 -4.02 -17.09
N SER A 485 24.80 -4.27 -18.34
CA SER A 485 26.02 -3.69 -18.92
C SER A 485 25.98 -2.15 -18.82
N ARG A 486 27.09 -1.54 -18.41
CA ARG A 486 27.17 -0.08 -18.18
C ARG A 486 26.87 0.76 -19.43
N ASN A 487 27.08 0.18 -20.61
CA ASN A 487 26.78 0.83 -21.89
C ASN A 487 25.40 0.39 -22.45
N GLY A 488 24.64 -0.42 -21.73
CA GLY A 488 23.32 -0.89 -22.15
C GLY A 488 22.22 0.12 -21.89
N GLY A 489 21.21 0.19 -22.77
CA GLY A 489 20.09 1.12 -22.64
C GLY A 489 19.32 0.97 -21.32
N MET A 490 19.18 -0.25 -20.79
CA MET A 490 18.52 -0.49 -19.50
C MET A 490 19.29 0.10 -18.31
N TRP A 491 20.61 0.17 -18.38
CA TRP A 491 21.41 0.82 -17.33
C TRP A 491 21.16 2.32 -17.32
N TRP A 492 21.27 2.97 -18.49
CA TRP A 492 21.03 4.40 -18.63
C TRP A 492 19.59 4.81 -18.30
N LEU A 493 18.60 4.03 -18.74
CA LEU A 493 17.20 4.29 -18.43
C LEU A 493 16.94 4.28 -16.92
N ASN A 494 17.40 3.25 -16.20
CA ASN A 494 17.21 3.15 -14.76
C ASN A 494 18.02 4.21 -14.00
N LEU A 495 19.23 4.53 -14.46
CA LEU A 495 20.02 5.58 -13.85
C LEU A 495 19.35 6.94 -14.02
N ALA A 496 18.90 7.27 -15.23
CA ALA A 496 18.24 8.52 -15.54
C ALA A 496 16.94 8.69 -14.74
N LEU A 497 16.07 7.66 -14.72
CA LEU A 497 14.84 7.68 -13.92
C LEU A 497 15.15 7.77 -12.42
N GLY A 498 16.09 6.99 -11.90
CA GLY A 498 16.48 7.02 -10.49
C GLY A 498 17.00 8.40 -10.05
N CYS A 499 17.89 9.01 -10.83
CA CYS A 499 18.41 10.35 -10.58
C CYS A 499 17.33 11.42 -10.71
N LEU A 500 16.51 11.37 -11.78
CA LEU A 500 15.39 12.29 -11.99
C LEU A 500 14.40 12.24 -10.83
N GLY A 501 14.03 11.05 -10.37
CA GLY A 501 13.10 10.89 -9.26
C GLY A 501 13.67 11.38 -7.94
N THR A 502 14.98 11.22 -7.73
CA THR A 502 15.66 11.75 -6.53
C THR A 502 15.62 13.27 -6.51
N ILE A 503 15.98 13.92 -7.64
CA ILE A 503 15.91 15.38 -7.78
C ILE A 503 14.47 15.86 -7.60
N LEU A 504 13.52 15.19 -8.27
CA LEU A 504 12.11 15.54 -8.19
C LEU A 504 11.58 15.43 -6.76
N SER A 505 11.93 14.37 -6.01
CA SER A 505 11.53 14.23 -4.60
C SER A 505 12.01 15.40 -3.74
N VAL A 506 13.28 15.81 -3.87
CA VAL A 506 13.84 16.94 -3.13
C VAL A 506 13.10 18.24 -3.50
N VAL A 507 12.91 18.50 -4.79
CA VAL A 507 12.24 19.71 -5.28
C VAL A 507 10.77 19.74 -4.81
N LEU A 508 10.05 18.63 -4.86
CA LEU A 508 8.67 18.52 -4.38
C LEU A 508 8.57 18.80 -2.88
N VAL A 509 9.49 18.25 -2.06
CA VAL A 509 9.50 18.49 -0.61
C VAL A 509 9.78 19.96 -0.32
N VAL A 510 10.79 20.56 -0.96
CA VAL A 510 11.12 21.99 -0.79
C VAL A 510 9.95 22.87 -1.22
N ALA A 511 9.34 22.60 -2.38
CA ALA A 511 8.17 23.34 -2.86
C ALA A 511 6.97 23.23 -1.92
N ALA A 512 6.69 22.04 -1.39
CA ALA A 512 5.60 21.81 -0.46
C ALA A 512 5.84 22.53 0.87
N VAL A 513 7.06 22.51 1.41
CA VAL A 513 7.43 23.24 2.63
C VAL A 513 7.35 24.76 2.41
N TRP A 514 7.83 25.26 1.27
CA TRP A 514 7.76 26.68 0.92
C TRP A 514 6.31 27.16 0.81
N ASN A 515 5.47 26.41 0.09
CA ASN A 515 4.06 26.74 -0.05
C ASN A 515 3.35 26.72 1.30
N LEU A 516 3.67 25.74 2.16
CA LEU A 516 3.12 25.65 3.51
C LEU A 516 3.55 26.84 4.39
N ALA A 517 4.79 27.31 4.25
CA ALA A 517 5.29 28.49 4.94
C ALA A 517 4.56 29.77 4.48
N ASN A 518 4.27 29.88 3.18
CA ASN A 518 3.61 31.06 2.60
C ASN A 518 2.09 31.08 2.81
N THR A 519 1.43 29.93 2.76
CA THR A 519 -0.03 29.82 2.92
C THR A 519 -0.46 29.67 4.37
N GLY A 520 0.46 29.23 5.25
CA GLY A 520 0.19 28.88 6.62
C GLY A 520 -0.46 27.49 6.74
N LEU A 521 -0.16 26.79 7.83
CA LEU A 521 -0.80 25.53 8.17
C LEU A 521 -1.87 25.78 9.24
N HIS A 522 -3.14 25.54 8.91
CA HIS A 522 -4.18 25.43 9.92
C HIS A 522 -4.07 24.09 10.64
N ALA A 523 -3.16 24.01 11.60
CA ALA A 523 -2.91 22.81 12.37
C ALA A 523 -4.01 22.62 13.43
N ASN A 524 -5.06 21.88 13.07
CA ASN A 524 -6.16 21.51 13.97
C ASN A 524 -5.79 20.30 14.85
N PHE A 525 -4.71 20.42 15.64
CA PHE A 525 -4.26 19.36 16.54
C PHE A 525 -5.39 18.92 17.49
N PHE A 526 -5.63 17.60 17.58
CA PHE A 526 -6.68 17.01 18.44
C PHE A 526 -8.10 17.55 18.18
N ARG A 527 -8.33 18.19 17.04
CA ARG A 527 -9.62 18.76 16.60
C ARG A 527 -9.96 18.23 15.21
N PRO A 528 -10.21 16.91 15.08
CA PRO A 528 -10.51 16.26 13.81
C PRO A 528 -11.80 16.74 13.17
#